data_AF-A0A976DXK3-F1
#
_entry.id   AF-A0A976DXK3-F1
#
_cell.length_a   1.000
_cell.length_b   1.000
_cell.length_c   1.000
_cell.angle_alpha   90.00
_cell.angle_beta   90.00
_cell.angle_gamma   90.00
#
_symmetry.space_group_name_H-M   'P 1'
#
loop_
_entity.id
_entity.type
_entity.pdbx_description
1 polymer ?
#
loop_
_entity_poly.entity_id
_entity_poly.type
_entity_poly.pdbx_seq_one_letter_code
_entity_poly.pdbx_strand_id
1 'polypeptide(L)'
;MSIALPEWRLKGELILNCNCTVFCPCVVSLGKHPPTEGYCQAWMGVRIDEGHFDGESLAGLNIGMVLDIPGNMGRGNWKAAAYIDERASGKAYDGLLDIFSGKVRGTTGLFSMLVSEFLGAERAPVVFETEGR
;
A
#
# COMPACT_ATOMS: atom_id res chain seq x y z
N MET A 1 -12.54 8.02 26.52
CA MET A 1 -11.10 8.24 26.25
C MET A 1 -10.94 8.38 24.75
N SER A 2 -10.50 9.54 24.26
CA SER A 2 -10.12 9.68 22.85
C SER A 2 -8.80 8.94 22.65
N ILE A 3 -8.77 7.90 21.84
CA ILE A 3 -7.53 7.22 21.46
C ILE A 3 -6.84 8.15 20.45
N ALA A 4 -5.73 8.76 20.87
CA ALA A 4 -4.89 9.50 19.93
C ALA A 4 -4.28 8.50 18.93
N LEU A 5 -4.45 8.77 17.64
CA LEU A 5 -3.81 7.97 16.60
C LEU A 5 -2.30 8.29 16.59
N PRO A 6 -1.44 7.30 16.31
CA PRO A 6 -0.01 7.53 16.18
C PRO A 6 0.27 8.51 15.05
N GLU A 7 1.28 9.36 15.24
CA GLU A 7 1.72 10.31 14.22
C GLU A 7 2.67 9.61 13.24
N TRP A 8 2.45 9.81 11.95
CA TRP A 8 3.23 9.15 10.91
C TRP A 8 3.33 9.98 9.64
N ARG A 9 4.43 9.79 8.91
CA ARG A 9 4.69 10.43 7.62
C ARG A 9 5.51 9.49 6.74
N LEU A 10 5.19 9.44 5.45
CA LEU A 10 5.99 8.77 4.43
C LEU A 10 6.29 9.77 3.30
N LYS A 11 7.54 9.80 2.84
CA LYS A 11 7.99 10.51 1.63
C LYS A 11 8.91 9.57 0.86
N GLY A 12 8.68 9.47 -0.44
CA GLY A 12 9.52 8.71 -1.34
C GLY A 12 8.81 8.42 -2.66
N GLU A 13 9.05 7.25 -3.24
CA GLU A 13 8.49 6.87 -4.53
C GLU A 13 7.45 5.75 -4.40
N LEU A 14 6.40 5.87 -5.22
CA LEU A 14 5.37 4.86 -5.39
C LEU A 14 5.42 4.39 -6.85
N ILE A 15 5.55 3.09 -7.04
CA ILE A 15 5.30 2.43 -8.32
C ILE A 15 4.04 1.60 -8.20
N LEU A 16 3.22 1.58 -9.24
CA LEU A 16 2.01 0.77 -9.29
C LEU A 16 1.77 0.28 -10.71
N ASN A 17 1.27 -0.95 -10.82
CA ASN A 17 0.86 -1.52 -12.08
C ASN A 17 -0.29 -2.51 -11.86
N CYS A 18 -1.01 -2.82 -12.92
CA CYS A 18 -2.07 -3.81 -12.91
C CYS A 18 -2.16 -4.51 -14.27
N ASN A 19 -2.95 -5.58 -14.32
CA ASN A 19 -3.23 -6.39 -15.51
C ASN A 19 -4.09 -5.70 -16.60
N CYS A 20 -4.27 -4.37 -16.57
CA CYS A 20 -5.03 -3.69 -17.61
C CYS A 20 -4.26 -3.68 -18.95
N THR A 21 -4.98 -3.81 -20.07
CA THR A 21 -4.40 -4.12 -21.38
C THR A 21 -3.41 -3.07 -21.91
N VAL A 22 -3.66 -1.78 -21.65
CA VAL A 22 -2.83 -0.67 -22.16
C VAL A 22 -2.59 0.37 -21.08
N PHE A 23 -3.68 0.87 -20.50
CA PHE A 23 -3.64 1.92 -19.49
C PHE A 23 -4.63 1.56 -18.39
N CYS A 24 -4.32 1.90 -17.14
CA CYS A 24 -5.21 1.65 -16.01
C CYS A 24 -6.31 2.72 -15.94
N PRO A 25 -7.56 2.44 -16.39
CA PRO A 25 -8.60 3.44 -16.40
C PRO A 25 -9.13 3.72 -14.98
N CYS A 26 -8.93 2.78 -14.04
CA CYS A 26 -9.44 2.86 -12.68
C CYS A 26 -8.88 4.08 -11.94
N VAL A 27 -7.56 4.34 -12.02
CA VAL A 27 -6.93 5.46 -11.30
C VAL A 27 -7.36 6.80 -11.90
N VAL A 28 -7.31 6.93 -13.23
CA VAL A 28 -7.67 8.20 -13.91
C VAL A 28 -9.15 8.53 -13.80
N SER A 29 -10.02 7.52 -13.79
CA SER A 29 -11.45 7.72 -13.59
C SER A 29 -11.86 7.86 -12.12
N LEU A 30 -10.91 7.85 -11.18
CA LEU A 30 -11.16 7.85 -9.73
C LEU A 30 -12.10 6.71 -9.29
N GLY A 31 -11.87 5.51 -9.84
CA GLY A 31 -12.64 4.31 -9.53
C GLY A 31 -14.06 4.31 -10.10
N LYS A 32 -14.30 5.02 -11.22
CA LYS A 32 -15.60 4.99 -11.91
C LYS A 32 -15.62 4.00 -13.07
N HIS A 33 -14.51 3.88 -13.80
CA HIS A 33 -14.36 2.95 -14.90
C HIS A 33 -13.91 1.57 -14.38
N PRO A 34 -14.51 0.45 -14.87
CA PRO A 34 -14.03 -0.89 -14.53
C PRO A 34 -12.63 -1.17 -15.09
N PRO A 35 -11.89 -2.14 -14.54
CA PRO A 35 -10.66 -2.64 -15.16
C PRO A 35 -10.96 -3.28 -16.53
N THR A 36 -9.99 -3.28 -17.44
CA THR A 36 -10.20 -3.77 -18.81
C THR A 36 -10.49 -5.26 -18.88
N GLU A 37 -9.94 -6.03 -17.95
CA GLU A 37 -10.13 -7.50 -17.86
C GLU A 37 -11.34 -7.90 -16.99
N GLY A 38 -12.14 -6.93 -16.53
CA GLY A 38 -13.28 -7.18 -15.65
C GLY A 38 -12.92 -7.41 -14.16
N TYR A 39 -11.66 -7.73 -13.87
CA TYR A 39 -11.06 -7.77 -12.54
C TYR A 39 -9.68 -7.09 -12.58
N CYS A 40 -9.11 -6.76 -11.43
CA CYS A 40 -7.81 -6.11 -11.32
C CYS A 40 -6.90 -6.87 -10.36
N GLN A 41 -5.82 -7.42 -10.91
CA GLN A 41 -4.67 -7.92 -10.16
C GLN A 41 -3.60 -6.84 -10.21
N ALA A 42 -3.55 -6.04 -9.16
CA ALA A 42 -2.60 -4.95 -9.05
C ALA A 42 -1.45 -5.31 -8.11
N TRP A 43 -0.33 -4.64 -8.33
CA TRP A 43 0.75 -4.60 -7.36
C TRP A 43 1.26 -3.18 -7.24
N MET A 44 1.82 -2.87 -6.08
CA MET A 44 2.49 -1.60 -5.84
C MET A 44 3.75 -1.79 -5.02
N GLY A 45 4.72 -0.93 -5.26
CA GLY A 45 5.95 -0.83 -4.49
C GLY A 45 6.09 0.58 -3.92
N VAL A 46 6.55 0.69 -2.68
CA VAL A 46 6.85 1.96 -2.02
C VAL A 46 8.29 1.93 -1.55
N ARG A 47 9.08 2.89 -2.02
CA ARG A 47 10.39 3.21 -1.42
C ARG A 47 10.22 4.41 -0.50
N ILE A 48 10.64 4.27 0.75
CA ILE A 48 10.54 5.34 1.75
C ILE A 48 11.91 6.02 1.85
N ASP A 49 12.02 7.23 1.31
CA ASP A 49 13.25 8.03 1.38
C ASP A 49 13.35 8.76 2.73
N GLU A 50 12.23 9.28 3.24
CA GLU A 50 12.09 9.89 4.56
C GLU A 50 10.75 9.48 5.19
N GLY A 51 10.71 9.24 6.49
CA GLY A 51 9.46 8.96 7.17
C GLY A 51 9.62 8.38 8.56
N HIS A 52 8.52 8.35 9.30
CA HIS A 52 8.47 7.82 10.65
C HIS A 52 7.08 7.33 11.03
N PHE A 53 7.03 6.51 12.08
CA PHE A 53 5.81 6.08 12.76
C PHE A 53 6.02 6.16 14.27
N ASP A 54 5.32 7.07 14.93
CA ASP A 54 5.41 7.28 16.38
C ASP A 54 6.87 7.43 16.87
N GLY A 55 7.65 8.23 16.14
CA GLY A 55 9.08 8.45 16.40
C GLY A 55 10.04 7.35 15.93
N GLU A 56 9.54 6.19 15.46
CA GLU A 56 10.36 5.16 14.82
C GLU A 56 10.69 5.56 13.39
N SER A 57 11.96 5.52 13.00
CA SER A 57 12.35 5.80 11.61
C SER A 57 11.86 4.72 10.66
N LEU A 58 11.30 5.15 9.52
CA LEU A 58 10.93 4.27 8.40
C LEU A 58 11.80 4.51 7.17
N ALA A 59 12.77 5.44 7.26
CA ALA A 59 13.62 5.82 6.14
C ALA A 59 14.50 4.65 5.67
N GLY A 60 14.61 4.50 4.34
CA GLY A 60 15.38 3.45 3.68
C GLY A 60 14.65 2.10 3.55
N LEU A 61 13.45 1.95 4.11
CA LEU A 61 12.64 0.74 4.00
C LEU A 61 11.82 0.72 2.71
N ASN A 62 11.57 -0.49 2.20
CA ASN A 62 10.73 -0.74 1.03
C ASN A 62 9.53 -1.61 1.37
N ILE A 63 8.45 -1.44 0.61
CA ILE A 63 7.21 -2.21 0.80
C ILE A 63 6.70 -2.65 -0.56
N GLY A 64 6.33 -3.91 -0.67
CA GLY A 64 5.55 -4.44 -1.78
C GLY A 64 4.12 -4.72 -1.32
N MET A 65 3.14 -4.54 -2.19
CA MET A 65 1.80 -5.03 -1.97
C MET A 65 1.24 -5.66 -3.23
N VAL A 66 0.40 -6.65 -3.03
CA VAL A 66 -0.42 -7.27 -4.07
C VAL A 66 -1.89 -7.10 -3.72
N LEU A 67 -2.70 -6.83 -4.73
CA LEU A 67 -4.13 -6.58 -4.57
C LEU A 67 -4.91 -7.42 -5.59
N ASP A 68 -5.98 -8.03 -5.12
CA ASP A 68 -6.99 -8.67 -5.96
C ASP A 68 -8.31 -7.93 -5.78
N ILE A 69 -8.78 -7.33 -6.87
CA ILE A 69 -9.97 -6.49 -6.92
C ILE A 69 -10.94 -7.13 -7.92
N PRO A 70 -12.09 -7.64 -7.46
CA PRO A 70 -12.99 -8.45 -8.29
C PRO A 70 -13.75 -7.65 -9.36
N GLY A 71 -13.50 -6.34 -9.48
CA GLY A 71 -14.19 -5.49 -10.44
C GLY A 71 -13.84 -4.03 -10.27
N ASN A 72 -14.86 -3.18 -10.18
CA ASN A 72 -14.64 -1.75 -10.12
C ASN A 72 -13.92 -1.35 -8.81
N MET A 73 -12.75 -0.72 -8.96
CA MET A 73 -11.88 -0.27 -7.87
C MET A 73 -12.64 0.52 -6.80
N GLY A 74 -13.54 1.44 -7.19
CA GLY A 74 -14.28 2.28 -6.23
C GLY A 74 -15.35 1.54 -5.42
N ARG A 75 -15.69 0.29 -5.77
CA ARG A 75 -16.70 -0.51 -5.05
C ARG A 75 -16.13 -1.32 -3.90
N GLY A 76 -14.80 -1.36 -3.73
CA GLY A 76 -14.15 -2.14 -2.69
C GLY A 76 -14.18 -3.64 -2.95
N ASN A 77 -14.29 -4.44 -1.88
CA ASN A 77 -14.08 -5.89 -1.86
C ASN A 77 -12.68 -6.31 -2.30
N TRP A 78 -11.67 -5.50 -1.98
CA TRP A 78 -10.30 -5.84 -2.31
C TRP A 78 -9.79 -6.89 -1.34
N LYS A 79 -8.96 -7.80 -1.86
CA LYS A 79 -8.03 -8.57 -1.06
C LYS A 79 -6.66 -7.93 -1.18
N ALA A 80 -5.92 -7.86 -0.08
CA ALA A 80 -4.56 -7.31 -0.09
C ALA A 80 -3.62 -8.13 0.77
N ALA A 81 -2.37 -8.22 0.33
CA ALA A 81 -1.24 -8.73 1.13
C ALA A 81 -0.06 -7.76 0.97
N ALA A 82 0.79 -7.70 2.00
CA ALA A 82 1.97 -6.85 2.01
C ALA A 82 3.26 -7.64 2.23
N TYR A 83 4.33 -7.18 1.60
CA TYR A 83 5.70 -7.58 1.88
C TYR A 83 6.40 -6.36 2.47
N ILE A 84 6.87 -6.49 3.71
CA ILE A 84 7.59 -5.44 4.41
C ILE A 84 9.07 -5.83 4.43
N ASP A 85 9.93 -4.85 4.16
CA ASP A 85 11.37 -5.02 4.21
C ASP A 85 11.82 -5.75 5.48
N GLU A 86 12.60 -6.82 5.33
CA GLU A 86 13.16 -7.58 6.44
C GLU A 86 14.05 -6.73 7.36
N ARG A 87 14.60 -5.62 6.84
CA ARG A 87 15.41 -4.65 7.58
C ARG A 87 14.59 -3.82 8.58
N ALA A 88 13.25 -3.84 8.49
CA ALA A 88 12.39 -3.11 9.40
C ALA A 88 12.56 -3.62 10.84
N SER A 89 12.65 -2.71 11.81
CA SER A 89 12.54 -3.08 13.23
C SER A 89 11.15 -3.69 13.53
N GLY A 90 10.95 -4.22 14.74
CA GLY A 90 9.62 -4.66 15.18
C GLY A 90 8.60 -3.52 15.11
N LYS A 91 8.95 -2.36 15.68
CA LYS A 91 8.08 -1.17 15.69
C LYS A 91 7.84 -0.63 14.29
N ALA A 92 8.86 -0.61 13.42
CA ALA A 92 8.70 -0.16 12.05
C ALA A 92 7.75 -1.09 11.27
N TYR A 93 7.90 -2.41 11.42
CA TYR A 93 7.01 -3.38 10.78
C TYR A 93 5.56 -3.23 11.21
N ASP A 94 5.30 -3.15 12.53
CA ASP A 94 3.95 -2.99 13.05
C ASP A 94 3.34 -1.65 12.59
N GLY A 95 4.14 -0.59 12.56
CA GLY A 95 3.73 0.72 12.06
C GLY A 95 3.37 0.70 10.57
N LEU A 96 4.19 0.03 9.75
CA LEU A 96 3.92 -0.13 8.31
C LEU A 96 2.68 -0.98 8.07
N LEU A 97 2.50 -2.07 8.81
CA LEU A 97 1.29 -2.88 8.76
C LEU A 97 0.04 -2.05 9.10
N ASP A 98 0.10 -1.23 10.15
CA ASP A 98 -0.99 -0.35 10.57
C ASP A 98 -1.28 0.76 9.54
N ILE A 99 -0.24 1.32 8.90
CA ILE A 99 -0.38 2.32 7.83
C ILE A 99 -1.05 1.70 6.61
N PHE A 100 -0.53 0.59 6.09
CA PHE A 100 -0.98 0.00 4.82
C PHE A 100 -2.27 -0.82 4.92
N SER A 101 -2.69 -1.21 6.13
CA SER A 101 -4.06 -1.68 6.40
C SER A 101 -5.09 -0.54 6.52
N GLY A 102 -4.64 0.72 6.61
CA GLY A 102 -5.48 1.90 6.81
C GLY A 102 -5.96 2.11 8.25
N LYS A 103 -5.47 1.31 9.21
CA LYS A 103 -5.88 1.35 10.62
C LYS A 103 -5.57 2.68 11.30
N VAL A 104 -4.47 3.34 10.91
CA VAL A 104 -4.03 4.64 11.46
C VAL A 104 -4.47 5.85 10.62
N ARG A 105 -5.48 5.67 9.77
CA ARG A 105 -6.12 6.72 8.94
C ARG A 105 -5.12 7.45 8.03
N GLY A 106 -5.25 8.76 7.87
CA GLY A 106 -4.49 9.53 6.87
C GLY A 106 -4.89 9.18 5.43
N THR A 107 -3.95 9.30 4.49
CA THR A 107 -4.19 9.00 3.07
C THR A 107 -4.50 7.53 2.83
N THR A 108 -3.96 6.63 3.65
CA THR A 108 -4.24 5.19 3.58
C THR A 108 -5.53 4.81 4.29
N GLY A 109 -6.23 5.74 4.95
CA GLY A 109 -7.52 5.47 5.58
C GLY A 109 -8.58 4.93 4.61
N LEU A 110 -8.46 5.21 3.31
CA LEU A 110 -9.33 4.63 2.28
C LEU A 110 -9.19 3.11 2.18
N PHE A 111 -8.01 2.55 2.45
CA PHE A 111 -7.80 1.09 2.43
C PHE A 111 -8.69 0.39 3.45
N SER A 112 -8.95 1.00 4.61
CA SER A 112 -9.84 0.44 5.63
C SER A 112 -11.30 0.31 5.16
N MET A 113 -11.70 1.03 4.11
CA MET A 113 -13.03 0.95 3.51
C MET A 113 -13.08 0.05 2.28
N LEU A 114 -11.97 -0.04 1.53
CA LEU A 114 -11.93 -0.72 0.23
C LEU A 114 -11.45 -2.18 0.35
N VAL A 115 -10.58 -2.47 1.31
CA VAL A 115 -10.05 -3.81 1.57
C VAL A 115 -10.99 -4.54 2.52
N SER A 116 -11.68 -5.55 1.99
CA SER A 116 -12.55 -6.42 2.80
C SER A 116 -11.76 -7.55 3.46
N GLU A 117 -10.63 -7.96 2.87
CA GLU A 117 -9.81 -9.06 3.35
C GLU A 117 -8.33 -8.68 3.27
N PHE A 118 -7.71 -8.47 4.43
CA PHE A 118 -6.26 -8.30 4.51
C PHE A 118 -5.64 -9.65 4.88
N LEU A 119 -4.92 -10.25 3.93
CA LEU A 119 -4.34 -11.59 4.07
C LEU A 119 -3.15 -11.63 5.05
N GLY A 120 -2.62 -10.46 5.40
CA GLY A 120 -1.49 -10.30 6.29
C GLY A 120 -0.31 -9.60 5.62
N ALA A 121 0.78 -9.53 6.37
CA ALA A 121 2.06 -9.07 5.87
C ALA A 121 3.14 -10.12 6.16
N GLU A 122 4.12 -10.20 5.28
CA GLU A 122 5.31 -11.04 5.44
C GLU A 122 6.56 -10.16 5.43
N ARG A 123 7.57 -10.55 6.23
CA ARG A 123 8.90 -9.96 6.14
C ARG A 123 9.66 -10.62 5.00
N ALA A 124 10.15 -9.83 4.06
CA ALA A 124 10.92 -10.34 2.93
C ALA A 124 12.01 -9.34 2.50
N PRO A 125 13.03 -9.79 1.76
CA PRO A 125 13.90 -8.89 1.03
C PRO A 125 13.06 -8.10 0.00
N VAL A 126 12.90 -6.80 0.22
CA VAL A 126 12.20 -5.90 -0.72
C VAL A 126 13.21 -4.92 -1.28
N VAL A 127 13.51 -5.06 -2.57
CA VAL A 127 14.45 -4.20 -3.30
C VAL A 127 13.65 -3.31 -4.26
N PHE A 128 13.88 -2.00 -4.18
CA PHE A 128 13.31 -1.01 -5.08
C PHE A 128 14.46 -0.23 -5.73
N GLU A 129 14.67 -0.44 -7.02
CA GLU A 129 15.70 0.24 -7.81
C GLU A 129 15.05 1.11 -8.88
N THR A 130 15.61 2.31 -9.07
CA THR A 130 15.23 3.22 -10.16
C THR A 130 16.44 3.37 -11.08
N GLU A 131 16.38 2.78 -12.27
CA GLU A 131 17.47 2.90 -13.25
C GLU A 131 17.49 4.30 -13.89
N GLY A 132 18.70 4.84 -14.12
CA GLY A 132 18.88 6.09 -14.85
C GLY A 132 18.57 7.36 -14.05
N ARG A 133 18.56 7.26 -12.71
CA ARG A 133 18.47 8.40 -11.79
C ARG A 133 19.78 8.62 -11.04
#